data_AF-A0A2V9F833-F1
#
_entry.id   AF-A0A2V9F833-F1
#
_cell.length_a   1.000
_cell.length_b   1.000
_cell.length_c   1.000
_cell.angle_alpha   90.00
_cell.angle_beta   90.00
_cell.angle_gamma   90.00
#
_symmetry.space_group_name_H-M   'P 1'
#
loop_
_entity.id
_entity.type
_entity.pdbx_description
1 polymer ?
#
loop_
_entity_poly.entity_id
_entity_poly.type
_entity_poly.pdbx_seq_one_letter_code
_entity_poly.pdbx_strand_id
1 'polypeptide(L)'
;MLEPGKQERQAVLTQIYRMDDKDFNKHFLQGMFTGEIHAAPKTLATSTEVLKFVFNVPGAIGYVRGAEADESVKIVHVDSRLPGDKDYSIRLHPKSAK
;
A
#
# COMPACT_ATOMS: atom_id res chain seq x y z
N MET A 1 -2.88 1.59 5.30
CA MET A 1 -3.71 1.55 4.09
C MET A 1 -4.36 2.91 3.92
N LEU A 2 -4.36 3.50 2.72
CA LEU A 2 -5.07 4.77 2.49
C LEU A 2 -6.59 4.55 2.41
N GLU A 3 -7.35 5.62 2.56
CA GLU A 3 -8.81 5.59 2.45
C GLU A 3 -9.29 5.09 1.07
N PRO A 4 -10.45 4.40 1.02
CA PRO A 4 -11.11 4.03 -0.24
C PRO A 4 -11.30 5.23 -1.17
N GLY A 5 -11.16 5.01 -2.48
CA GLY A 5 -11.31 6.06 -3.51
C GLY A 5 -10.03 6.85 -3.82
N LYS A 6 -8.95 6.66 -3.06
CA LYS A 6 -7.62 7.19 -3.40
C LYS A 6 -6.98 6.37 -4.53
N GLN A 7 -6.43 7.04 -5.54
CA GLN A 7 -5.79 6.37 -6.69
C GLN A 7 -4.61 5.49 -6.27
N GLU A 8 -3.88 5.91 -5.24
CA GLU A 8 -2.78 5.21 -4.61
C GLU A 8 -3.23 3.86 -4.06
N ARG A 9 -4.39 3.84 -3.39
CA ARG A 9 -4.99 2.60 -2.86
C ARG A 9 -5.36 1.67 -4.01
N GLN A 10 -6.03 2.19 -5.05
CA GLN A 10 -6.41 1.39 -6.21
C GLN A 10 -5.18 0.75 -6.89
N ALA A 11 -4.10 1.51 -7.05
CA ALA A 11 -2.85 1.02 -7.62
C ALA A 11 -2.26 -0.12 -6.79
N VAL A 12 -2.22 0.03 -5.46
CA VAL A 12 -1.72 -1.00 -4.53
C VAL A 12 -2.60 -2.25 -4.53
N LEU A 13 -3.92 -2.09 -4.47
CA LEU A 13 -4.84 -3.21 -4.51
C LEU A 13 -4.68 -4.02 -5.80
N THR A 14 -4.61 -3.34 -6.94
CA THR A 14 -4.50 -4.01 -8.24
C THR A 14 -3.11 -4.63 -8.48
N GLN A 15 -2.03 -3.91 -8.16
CA GLN A 15 -0.67 -4.32 -8.54
C GLN A 15 0.01 -5.21 -7.50
N ILE A 16 -0.26 -4.99 -6.21
CA ILE A 16 0.36 -5.75 -5.11
C ILE A 16 -0.58 -6.86 -4.66
N TYR A 17 -1.80 -6.51 -4.24
CA TYR A 17 -2.75 -7.49 -3.71
C TYR A 17 -3.43 -8.31 -4.80
N ARG A 18 -3.42 -7.83 -6.06
CA ARG A 18 -4.13 -8.45 -7.19
C ARG A 18 -5.62 -8.68 -6.90
N MET A 19 -6.21 -7.73 -6.16
CA MET A 19 -7.60 -7.75 -5.70
C MET A 19 -8.23 -6.37 -5.93
N ASP A 20 -9.56 -6.31 -5.99
CA ASP A 20 -10.29 -5.05 -5.91
C ASP A 20 -10.64 -4.70 -4.45
N ASP A 21 -11.25 -3.53 -4.22
CA ASP A 21 -11.66 -3.09 -2.88
C ASP A 21 -12.66 -4.04 -2.20
N LYS A 22 -13.54 -4.68 -2.98
CA LYS A 22 -14.58 -5.58 -2.46
C LYS A 22 -13.96 -6.90 -2.01
N ASP A 23 -13.09 -7.47 -2.83
CA ASP A 23 -12.35 -8.69 -2.54
C ASP A 23 -11.37 -8.47 -1.39
N PHE A 24 -10.70 -7.32 -1.34
CA PHE A 24 -9.85 -6.94 -0.21
C PHE A 24 -10.66 -6.94 1.10
N ASN A 25 -11.77 -6.22 1.16
CA ASN A 25 -12.60 -6.14 2.36
C ASN A 25 -13.13 -7.51 2.77
N LYS A 26 -13.59 -8.32 1.81
CA LYS A 26 -14.07 -9.68 2.06
C LYS A 26 -12.96 -10.59 2.59
N HIS A 27 -11.77 -10.56 1.98
CA HIS A 27 -10.63 -11.38 2.37
C HIS A 27 -10.20 -11.11 3.82
N PHE A 28 -10.03 -9.83 4.17
CA PHE A 28 -9.65 -9.45 5.54
C PHE A 28 -10.76 -9.74 6.55
N LEU A 29 -12.03 -9.50 6.19
CA LEU A 29 -13.15 -9.81 7.07
C LEU A 29 -13.22 -11.32 7.36
N GLN A 30 -13.17 -12.16 6.32
CA GLN A 30 -13.20 -13.61 6.46
C GLN A 30 -11.98 -14.14 7.21
N GLY A 31 -10.78 -13.65 6.91
CA GLY A 31 -9.55 -14.05 7.60
C GLY A 31 -9.53 -13.67 9.08
N MET A 32 -10.08 -12.50 9.44
CA MET A 32 -10.22 -12.13 10.86
C MET A 32 -11.24 -13.02 11.58
N PHE A 33 -12.37 -13.33 10.96
CA PHE A 33 -13.38 -14.21 11.56
C PHE A 33 -12.89 -15.66 11.73
N THR A 34 -12.11 -16.17 10.78
CA THR A 34 -11.53 -17.53 10.83
C THR A 34 -10.28 -17.62 11.71
N GLY A 35 -9.69 -16.47 12.08
CA GLY A 35 -8.45 -16.41 12.86
C GLY A 35 -7.17 -16.58 12.02
N GLU A 36 -7.29 -16.74 10.70
CA GLU A 36 -6.15 -16.82 9.77
C GLU A 36 -5.40 -15.49 9.66
N ILE A 37 -6.09 -14.36 9.86
CA ILE A 37 -5.50 -13.02 9.82
C ILE A 37 -5.60 -12.37 11.20
N HIS A 38 -4.44 -12.10 11.80
CA HIS A 38 -4.35 -11.50 13.13
C HIS A 38 -4.80 -10.03 13.19
N ALA A 39 -4.57 -9.25 12.13
CA ALA A 39 -4.94 -7.85 12.08
C ALA A 39 -5.14 -7.36 10.65
N ALA A 40 -6.23 -6.61 10.44
CA ALA A 40 -6.43 -5.90 9.18
C ALA A 40 -5.52 -4.66 9.08
N PRO A 41 -5.11 -4.27 7.85
CA PRO A 41 -4.34 -3.04 7.65
C PRO A 41 -5.10 -1.81 8.18
N LYS A 42 -4.43 -1.01 9.01
CA LYS A 42 -4.99 0.24 9.54
C LYS A 42 -5.24 1.25 8.41
N THR A 43 -6.43 1.84 8.37
CA THR A 43 -6.76 2.93 7.45
C THR A 43 -6.23 4.26 7.97
N LEU A 44 -5.53 5.01 7.13
CA LEU A 44 -4.98 6.34 7.39
C LEU A 44 -5.41 7.27 6.26
N ALA A 45 -5.70 8.54 6.58
CA ALA A 45 -6.32 9.46 5.61
C ALA A 45 -5.28 10.11 4.69
N THR A 46 -4.08 10.35 5.20
CA THR A 46 -3.04 11.12 4.50
C THR A 46 -1.68 10.41 4.46
N SER A 47 -0.87 10.74 3.45
CA SER A 47 0.50 10.23 3.34
C SER A 47 1.36 10.63 4.54
N THR A 48 1.19 11.83 5.09
CA THR A 48 1.89 12.28 6.30
C THR A 48 1.58 11.40 7.50
N GLU A 49 0.33 10.96 7.67
CA GLU A 49 -0.05 10.02 8.73
C GLU A 49 0.55 8.63 8.50
N VAL A 50 0.64 8.19 7.24
CA VAL A 50 1.32 6.93 6.88
C VAL A 50 2.79 6.98 7.28
N LEU A 51 3.51 8.05 6.91
CA LEU A 51 4.93 8.23 7.26
C LEU A 51 5.12 8.25 8.79
N LYS A 52 4.33 9.05 9.50
CA LYS A 52 4.37 9.09 10.97
C LYS A 52 4.10 7.73 11.59
N PHE A 53 3.14 6.97 11.05
CA PHE A 53 2.82 5.64 11.58
C PHE A 53 3.96 4.65 11.36
N VAL A 54 4.54 4.60 10.16
CA VAL A 54 5.67 3.72 9.82
C VAL A 54 6.91 4.07 10.65
N PHE A 55 7.16 5.36 10.88
CA PHE A 55 8.27 5.83 11.72
C PHE A 55 8.11 5.41 13.19
N ASN A 56 6.91 5.52 13.75
CA ASN A 56 6.68 5.28 15.18
C ASN A 56 6.40 3.82 15.54
N VAL A 57 6.01 2.97 14.58
CA VAL A 57 5.64 1.57 14.83
C VAL A 57 6.66 0.63 14.17
N PRO A 58 7.58 0.04 14.95
CA PRO A 58 8.53 -0.94 14.43
C PRO A 58 7.82 -2.10 13.73
N GLY A 59 8.24 -2.40 12.50
CA GLY A 59 7.63 -3.45 11.67
C GLY A 59 6.39 -3.01 10.88
N ALA A 60 5.92 -1.77 11.03
CA ALA A 60 4.88 -1.23 10.17
C ALA A 60 5.40 -1.01 8.74
N ILE A 61 4.54 -1.32 7.75
CA ILE A 61 4.80 -1.10 6.33
C ILE A 61 3.63 -0.31 5.77
N GLY A 62 3.93 0.67 4.92
CA GLY A 62 2.96 1.52 4.25
C GLY A 62 3.39 1.85 2.82
N TYR A 63 2.55 2.61 2.13
CA TYR A 63 2.83 3.12 0.79
C TYR A 63 2.39 4.58 0.72
N VAL A 64 3.16 5.38 -0.01
CA VAL A 64 2.93 6.80 -0.28
C VAL A 64 3.38 7.11 -1.71
N ARG A 65 3.09 8.31 -2.22
CA ARG A 65 3.68 8.74 -3.49
C ARG A 65 5.20 8.92 -3.32
N GLY A 66 5.96 8.61 -4.37
CA GLY A 66 7.42 8.79 -4.34
C GLY A 66 7.86 10.22 -4.00
N ALA A 67 7.09 11.23 -4.43
CA ALA A 67 7.36 12.63 -4.12
C ALA A 67 7.02 13.04 -2.66
N GLU A 68 6.29 12.20 -1.94
CA GLU A 68 5.89 12.44 -0.54
C GLU A 68 6.76 11.63 0.44
N ALA A 69 7.56 10.67 -0.06
CA ALA A 69 8.51 9.94 0.77
C ALA A 69 9.66 10.87 1.18
N ASP A 70 10.02 10.83 2.46
CA ASP A 70 11.12 11.61 3.02
C ASP A 70 12.17 10.68 3.67
N GLU A 71 13.25 11.28 4.17
CA GLU A 71 14.36 10.56 4.82
C GLU A 71 13.99 9.99 6.21
N SER A 72 12.79 10.28 6.74
CA SER A 72 12.35 9.74 8.03
C SER A 72 12.04 8.24 7.94
N VAL A 73 11.71 7.73 6.76
CA VAL A 73 11.37 6.32 6.55
C VAL A 73 12.34 5.66 5.57
N LYS A 74 12.51 4.35 5.73
CA LYS A 74 13.29 3.56 4.77
C LYS A 74 12.43 3.19 3.56
N ILE A 75 12.87 3.60 2.37
CA ILE A 75 12.25 3.20 1.10
C ILE A 75 12.68 1.76 0.77
N VAL A 76 11.69 0.89 0.55
CA VAL A 76 11.92 -0.51 0.17
C VAL A 76 12.05 -0.62 -1.34
N HIS A 77 13.00 -1.42 -1.81
CA HIS A 77 13.16 -1.71 -3.23
C HIS A 77 12.16 -2.80 -3.63
N VAL A 78 11.51 -2.62 -4.78
CA VAL A 78 10.61 -3.63 -5.35
C VAL A 78 11.30 -4.18 -6.58
N ASP A 79 11.51 -5.51 -6.62
CA ASP A 79 12.27 -6.17 -7.68
C ASP A 79 13.67 -5.54 -7.90
N SER A 80 14.34 -5.18 -6.80
CA SER A 80 15.64 -4.47 -6.79
C SER A 80 15.64 -3.08 -7.43
N ARG A 81 14.47 -2.44 -7.54
CA ARG A 81 14.29 -1.11 -8.17
C ARG A 81 13.75 -0.09 -7.18
N LEU A 82 14.17 1.16 -7.36
CA LEU A 82 13.72 2.31 -6.59
C LEU A 82 12.56 3.05 -7.28
N PRO A 83 11.75 3.80 -6.50
CA PRO A 83 10.77 4.71 -7.07
C PRO A 83 11.49 5.78 -7.90
N GLY A 84 11.30 5.75 -9.23
CA GLY A 84 12.00 6.63 -10.18
C GLY A 84 12.73 5.86 -11.27
N ASP A 85 13.03 4.57 -11.05
CA ASP A 85 13.62 3.72 -12.08
C ASP A 85 12.62 3.48 -13.22
N LYS A 86 13.15 3.45 -14.46
CA LYS A 86 12.33 3.31 -15.67
C LYS A 86 11.46 2.06 -15.67
N ASP A 87 11.90 0.97 -15.05
CA ASP A 87 11.11 -0.26 -14.95
C ASP A 87 10.60 -0.56 -13.53
N TYR A 88 10.42 0.49 -12.70
CA TYR A 88 9.69 0.33 -11.44
C TYR A 88 8.23 -0.10 -11.72
N SER A 89 7.85 -1.22 -11.10
CA SER A 89 6.61 -1.95 -11.38
C SER A 89 5.35 -1.26 -10.87
N ILE A 90 5.43 -0.49 -9.77
CA ILE A 90 4.26 0.10 -9.11
C ILE A 90 4.03 1.53 -9.61
N ARG A 91 2.90 1.76 -10.29
CA ARG A 91 2.54 3.08 -10.86
C ARG A 91 1.10 3.47 -10.57
N LEU A 92 0.85 4.77 -10.37
CA LEU A 92 -0.51 5.28 -10.15
C LEU A 92 -1.42 5.09 -11.37
N HIS A 93 -0.81 5.09 -12.55
CA HIS A 93 -1.47 4.67 -13.78
C HIS A 93 -1.19 3.18 -13.95
N PRO A 94 -2.12 2.27 -13.62
CA PRO A 94 -2.02 0.92 -14.15
C PRO A 94 -1.91 1.08 -15.67
N LYS A 95 -0.88 0.48 -16.29
CA LYS A 95 -0.96 0.25 -17.73
C LYS A 95 -2.26 -0.52 -17.93
N SER A 96 -3.27 0.11 -18.52
CA SER A 96 -4.47 -0.58 -18.96
C SER A 96 -4.02 -1.81 -19.73
N ALA A 97 -4.36 -2.98 -19.22
CA ALA A 97 -4.27 -4.21 -19.97
C ALA A 97 -5.45 -4.23 -20.95
N LYS A 98 -5.27 -3.54 -22.09
CA LYS A 98 -5.79 -3.78 -23.44
C LYS A 98 -5.85 -2.50 -24.24
#